data_AF-A0A3B3IKS2-F1
#
_entry.id   AF-A0A3B3IKS2-F1
#
_cell.length_a   1.000
_cell.length_b   1.000
_cell.length_c   1.000
_cell.angle_alpha   90.00
_cell.angle_beta   90.00
_cell.angle_gamma   90.00
#
_symmetry.space_group_name_H-M   'P 1'
#
loop_
_entity.id
_entity.type
_entity.pdbx_description
1 polymer ?
#
loop_
_entity_poly.entity_id
_entity_poly.type
_entity_poly.pdbx_seq_one_letter_code
_entity_poly.pdbx_strand_id
1 'polypeptide(L)'
;MKYINRDGFTANKNTVVCGIHFPDGQPTRENPYPVLFMGYDCRVTPARPPPKKRCLQPLHLNSAIEPMETDVDVGNLENLPLQTRDVGIQWPDHMDHNYSFSCGNKPMKDCGTQTDPTSLVSAKNLNNKDLIFYTGLCAYSFWLLLRVVLTFCSQPLNTKLAVHEQFLLVLMRLRLSLLFTDLGKRFGVSRTTASEIFTFWRPFLARFMREKVIVWLPRDTLNRIRPKTFNKNYPKATCIIDCTEVFVQRPKNLRKRSLTYSNYKHHNTYKLLYCIAPNGYVMFVSKLFGGRASDNFITLLLAFL
;
A
#
# COMPACT_ATOMS: atom_id res chain seq x y z
N MET A 1 -39.69 -15.96 2.30
CA MET A 1 -39.76 -15.19 1.04
C MET A 1 -41.20 -15.21 0.56
N LYS A 2 -41.82 -14.03 0.31
CA LYS A 2 -43.19 -13.96 -0.23
C LYS A 2 -43.17 -14.50 -1.66
N TYR A 3 -44.03 -15.48 -1.96
CA TYR A 3 -44.28 -15.93 -3.31
C TYR A 3 -44.91 -14.77 -4.09
N ILE A 4 -44.15 -14.20 -5.02
CA ILE A 4 -44.69 -13.27 -6.01
C ILE A 4 -45.31 -14.16 -7.08
N ASN A 5 -46.63 -14.13 -7.23
CA ASN A 5 -47.29 -14.78 -8.37
C ASN A 5 -46.84 -14.07 -9.66
N ARG A 6 -46.33 -14.83 -10.62
CA ARG A 6 -45.73 -14.36 -11.89
C ARG A 6 -46.39 -15.01 -13.10
N ASP A 7 -47.69 -15.29 -13.02
CA ASP A 7 -48.47 -15.70 -14.19
C ASP A 7 -48.29 -14.65 -15.31
N GLY A 8 -47.66 -15.04 -16.42
CA GLY A 8 -47.39 -14.19 -17.58
C GLY A 8 -46.02 -13.48 -17.64
N PHE A 9 -45.05 -13.79 -16.76
CA PHE A 9 -43.73 -13.15 -16.81
C PHE A 9 -42.80 -13.77 -17.88
N THR A 10 -42.40 -12.98 -18.88
CA THR A 10 -41.37 -13.35 -19.86
C THR A 10 -39.98 -12.84 -19.46
N ALA A 11 -39.04 -13.75 -19.22
CA ALA A 11 -37.68 -13.40 -18.82
C ALA A 11 -36.87 -12.77 -19.97
N ASN A 12 -35.97 -11.85 -19.62
CA ASN A 12 -35.05 -11.18 -20.54
C ASN A 12 -33.58 -11.43 -20.13
N LYS A 13 -32.64 -10.96 -20.97
CA LYS A 13 -31.18 -11.11 -20.78
C LYS A 13 -30.60 -10.58 -19.45
N ASN A 14 -31.37 -9.78 -18.70
CA ASN A 14 -30.97 -9.23 -17.41
C ASN A 14 -31.71 -9.90 -16.24
N THR A 15 -32.49 -10.95 -16.50
CA THR A 15 -33.24 -11.67 -15.46
C THR A 15 -32.30 -12.62 -14.72
N VAL A 16 -32.13 -12.39 -13.41
CA VAL A 16 -31.27 -13.21 -12.56
C VAL A 16 -31.99 -14.51 -12.22
N VAL A 17 -31.27 -15.63 -12.38
CA VAL A 17 -31.70 -17.04 -12.28
C VAL A 17 -32.92 -17.25 -11.35
N CYS A 18 -34.08 -17.46 -11.95
CA CYS A 18 -35.32 -17.84 -11.26
C CYS A 18 -35.74 -19.29 -11.61
N GLY A 19 -36.84 -19.76 -11.02
CA GLY A 19 -37.31 -21.15 -11.13
C GLY A 19 -37.50 -21.68 -12.55
N ILE A 20 -37.86 -20.81 -13.50
CA ILE A 20 -38.10 -21.18 -14.91
C ILE A 20 -36.83 -21.68 -15.63
N HIS A 21 -35.65 -21.44 -15.07
CA HIS A 21 -34.39 -21.94 -15.63
C HIS A 21 -34.11 -23.40 -15.26
N PHE A 22 -34.92 -23.98 -14.38
CA PHE A 22 -34.88 -25.40 -14.01
C PHE A 22 -36.03 -26.14 -14.71
N PRO A 23 -35.80 -27.36 -15.24
CA PRO A 23 -36.86 -28.18 -15.80
C PRO A 23 -38.02 -28.41 -14.81
N ASP A 24 -37.69 -28.56 -13.54
CA ASP A 24 -38.63 -28.85 -12.45
C ASP A 24 -39.15 -27.57 -11.75
N GLY A 25 -38.85 -26.38 -12.28
CA GLY A 25 -39.20 -25.09 -11.66
C GLY A 25 -38.36 -24.72 -10.44
N GLN A 26 -37.51 -25.63 -9.95
CA GLN A 26 -36.60 -25.46 -8.81
C GLN A 26 -35.44 -26.48 -8.87
N PRO A 27 -34.34 -26.28 -8.12
CA PRO A 27 -33.24 -27.24 -8.08
C PRO A 27 -33.63 -28.57 -7.43
N THR A 28 -33.38 -29.69 -8.12
CA THR A 28 -33.59 -31.05 -7.61
C THR A 28 -32.25 -31.79 -7.49
N ARG A 29 -32.25 -33.01 -6.93
CA ARG A 29 -31.01 -33.82 -6.86
C ARG A 29 -30.57 -34.28 -8.25
N GLU A 30 -31.54 -34.56 -9.13
CA GLU A 30 -31.27 -34.89 -10.52
C GLU A 30 -30.89 -33.64 -11.34
N ASN A 31 -31.53 -32.49 -11.09
CA ASN A 31 -31.30 -31.23 -11.81
C ASN A 31 -30.89 -30.07 -10.85
N PRO A 32 -29.67 -30.09 -10.28
CA PRO A 32 -29.25 -29.09 -9.29
C PRO A 32 -28.90 -27.72 -9.90
N TYR A 33 -28.78 -27.63 -11.23
CA TYR A 33 -28.32 -26.43 -11.93
C TYR A 33 -29.34 -25.94 -12.97
N PRO A 34 -29.44 -24.62 -13.19
CA PRO A 34 -30.30 -24.04 -14.21
C PRO A 34 -29.75 -24.34 -15.60
N VAL A 35 -30.56 -24.92 -16.48
CA VAL A 35 -30.17 -25.36 -17.83
C VAL A 35 -31.02 -24.75 -18.95
N LEU A 36 -32.20 -24.21 -18.63
CA LEU A 36 -33.12 -23.64 -19.62
C LEU A 36 -32.90 -22.13 -19.80
N PHE A 37 -33.06 -21.64 -21.04
CA PHE A 37 -33.05 -20.22 -21.39
C PHE A 37 -31.83 -19.42 -20.90
N MET A 38 -30.65 -20.04 -20.84
CA MET A 38 -29.43 -19.43 -20.29
C MET A 38 -28.77 -18.39 -21.22
N GLY A 39 -29.29 -18.18 -22.43
CA GLY A 39 -28.85 -17.08 -23.33
C GLY A 39 -27.44 -17.21 -23.90
N TYR A 40 -26.80 -18.37 -23.74
CA TYR A 40 -25.48 -18.68 -24.31
C TYR A 40 -25.62 -19.61 -25.51
N ASP A 41 -26.03 -19.08 -26.67
CA ASP A 41 -25.71 -19.72 -27.95
C ASP A 41 -24.20 -19.52 -28.22
N CYS A 42 -23.36 -20.18 -27.41
CA CYS A 42 -21.93 -20.13 -27.53
C CYS A 42 -21.49 -21.10 -28.65
N ARG A 43 -21.06 -20.53 -29.77
CA ARG A 43 -20.30 -21.25 -30.80
C ARG A 43 -19.13 -21.98 -30.12
N VAL A 44 -19.11 -23.31 -30.25
CA VAL A 44 -18.04 -24.15 -29.70
C VAL A 44 -16.75 -23.88 -30.46
N THR A 45 -15.83 -23.12 -29.87
CA THR A 45 -14.44 -23.06 -30.33
C THR A 45 -13.67 -24.28 -29.79
N PRO A 46 -12.77 -24.91 -30.57
CA PRO A 46 -12.09 -26.13 -30.16
C PRO A 46 -11.30 -25.93 -28.86
N ALA A 47 -11.44 -26.91 -27.95
CA ALA A 47 -10.92 -26.84 -26.59
C ALA A 47 -9.38 -26.75 -26.55
N ARG A 48 -8.89 -25.99 -25.56
CA ARG A 48 -7.47 -25.92 -25.19
C ARG A 48 -6.97 -27.31 -24.77
N PRO A 49 -5.76 -27.75 -25.16
CA PRO A 49 -5.21 -29.03 -24.74
C PRO A 49 -5.16 -29.15 -23.20
N PRO A 50 -5.42 -30.35 -22.64
CA PRO A 50 -5.39 -30.54 -21.19
C PRO A 50 -3.97 -30.31 -20.63
N PRO A 51 -3.85 -29.85 -19.37
CA PRO A 51 -2.55 -29.60 -18.75
C PRO A 51 -1.72 -30.88 -18.66
N LYS A 52 -0.45 -30.84 -19.08
CA LYS A 52 0.49 -31.95 -18.89
C LYS A 52 0.67 -32.19 -17.38
N LYS A 53 0.34 -33.41 -16.91
CA LYS A 53 0.63 -33.85 -15.54
C LYS A 53 2.14 -33.75 -15.28
N ARG A 54 2.55 -32.96 -14.28
CA ARG A 54 3.93 -33.01 -13.77
C ARG A 54 4.09 -34.28 -12.94
N CYS A 55 5.12 -35.05 -13.21
CA CYS A 55 5.54 -36.14 -12.33
C CYS A 55 6.09 -35.49 -11.04
N LEU A 56 5.39 -35.69 -9.91
CA LEU A 56 5.90 -35.32 -8.59
C LEU A 56 6.94 -36.35 -8.20
N GLN A 57 8.19 -35.92 -7.98
CA GLN A 57 9.16 -36.81 -7.35
C GLN A 57 8.81 -36.97 -5.86
N PRO A 58 8.93 -38.18 -5.29
CA PRO A 58 8.60 -38.41 -3.89
C PRO A 58 9.52 -37.60 -2.98
N LEU A 59 8.93 -36.79 -2.09
CA LEU A 59 9.61 -36.24 -0.94
C LEU A 59 9.84 -37.38 0.06
N HIS A 60 11.10 -37.61 0.45
CA HIS A 60 11.43 -38.48 1.57
C HIS A 60 10.70 -37.98 2.83
N LEU A 61 9.79 -38.81 3.33
CA LEU A 61 9.00 -38.56 4.52
C LEU A 61 9.84 -38.89 5.75
N ASN A 62 10.45 -37.88 6.37
CA ASN A 62 10.89 -38.00 7.76
C ASN A 62 9.72 -37.62 8.65
N SER A 63 9.17 -38.64 9.29
CA SER A 63 8.09 -38.61 10.26
C SER A 63 8.50 -37.87 11.52
N ALA A 64 7.85 -36.74 11.79
CA ALA A 64 7.49 -36.30 13.14
C ALA A 64 6.27 -35.38 13.00
N ILE A 65 5.09 -35.92 13.32
CA ILE A 65 3.86 -35.17 13.49
C ILE A 65 3.90 -34.65 14.93
N GLU A 66 3.97 -33.33 15.10
CA GLU A 66 3.58 -32.70 16.37
C GLU A 66 2.23 -31.99 16.21
N PRO A 67 1.41 -31.92 17.27
CA PRO A 67 -0.01 -31.65 17.17
C PRO A 67 -0.35 -30.21 16.79
N MET A 68 -1.51 -30.07 16.17
CA MET A 68 -2.21 -28.82 15.89
C MET A 68 -2.58 -28.11 17.21
N GLU A 69 -1.83 -27.07 17.58
CA GLU A 69 -2.31 -26.05 18.52
C GLU A 69 -2.76 -24.80 17.77
N THR A 70 -4.02 -24.44 18.00
CA THR A 70 -4.62 -23.17 17.61
C THR A 70 -4.16 -22.08 18.58
N ASP A 71 -2.93 -21.61 18.42
CA ASP A 71 -2.45 -20.48 19.18
C ASP A 71 -2.52 -19.17 18.39
N VAL A 72 -3.24 -18.25 19.02
CA VAL A 72 -3.36 -16.84 18.67
C VAL A 72 -1.99 -16.20 18.91
N ASP A 73 -1.15 -16.21 17.88
CA ASP A 73 0.15 -15.55 17.97
C ASP A 73 0.00 -14.04 17.77
N VAL A 74 -0.26 -13.34 18.89
CA VAL A 74 0.11 -11.93 19.07
C VAL A 74 1.64 -11.89 19.22
N GLY A 75 2.33 -12.22 18.13
CA GLY A 75 3.78 -12.36 18.08
C GLY A 75 4.45 -11.04 17.74
N ASN A 76 5.25 -10.57 18.68
CA ASN A 76 6.01 -9.32 18.68
C ASN A 76 6.84 -9.10 17.39
N LEU A 77 6.33 -8.28 16.45
CA LEU A 77 7.02 -7.94 15.20
C LEU A 77 8.01 -6.78 15.36
N GLU A 78 8.75 -6.72 16.47
CA GLU A 78 9.70 -5.62 16.71
C GLU A 78 11.05 -5.82 16.01
N ASN A 79 11.36 -6.99 15.43
CA ASN A 79 12.67 -7.23 14.81
C ASN A 79 12.61 -8.06 13.51
N LEU A 80 11.76 -7.67 12.56
CA LEU A 80 11.93 -8.16 11.19
C LEU A 80 12.66 -7.09 10.35
N PRO A 81 13.90 -7.34 9.88
CA PRO A 81 14.50 -6.47 8.89
C PRO A 81 13.63 -6.55 7.64
N LEU A 82 12.92 -5.47 7.33
CA LEU A 82 12.40 -5.19 6.00
C LEU A 82 13.63 -5.11 5.08
N GLN A 83 14.07 -6.24 4.54
CA GLN A 83 14.93 -6.25 3.37
C GLN A 83 14.11 -5.67 2.23
N THR A 84 14.17 -4.35 2.08
CA THR A 84 13.62 -3.64 0.94
C THR A 84 14.51 -3.96 -0.26
N ARG A 85 14.27 -5.09 -0.91
CA ARG A 85 14.67 -5.24 -2.30
C ARG A 85 13.75 -4.30 -3.09
N ASP A 86 14.35 -3.24 -3.64
CA ASP A 86 13.72 -2.30 -4.54
C ASP A 86 13.30 -3.09 -5.80
N VAL A 87 12.08 -3.63 -5.79
CA VAL A 87 11.45 -4.17 -7.00
C VAL A 87 10.62 -3.02 -7.51
N GLY A 88 11.11 -2.33 -8.55
CA GLY A 88 10.32 -1.33 -9.25
C GLY A 88 8.96 -1.92 -9.65
N ILE A 89 7.98 -1.05 -9.88
CA ILE A 89 6.74 -1.44 -10.54
C ILE A 89 7.12 -1.72 -12.01
N GLN A 90 7.69 -2.89 -12.26
CA GLN A 90 7.97 -3.36 -13.60
C GLN A 90 6.63 -3.82 -14.16
N TRP A 91 5.94 -2.90 -14.83
CA TRP A 91 5.12 -3.30 -15.95
C TRP A 91 6.02 -4.11 -16.87
N PRO A 92 5.62 -5.31 -17.32
CA PRO A 92 6.39 -6.04 -18.32
C PRO A 92 6.65 -5.07 -19.46
N ASP A 93 7.93 -4.88 -19.83
CA ASP A 93 8.28 -4.14 -21.02
C ASP A 93 7.44 -4.75 -22.15
N HIS A 94 6.47 -4.00 -22.65
CA HIS A 94 5.91 -4.31 -23.94
C HIS A 94 7.12 -4.34 -24.87
N MET A 95 7.37 -5.49 -25.51
CA MET A 95 8.35 -5.59 -26.58
C MET A 95 8.10 -4.42 -27.52
N ASP A 96 8.98 -3.42 -27.50
CA ASP A 96 8.91 -2.29 -28.42
C ASP A 96 8.94 -2.89 -29.82
N HIS A 97 7.86 -2.69 -30.57
CA HIS A 97 7.82 -3.07 -31.96
C HIS A 97 8.95 -2.34 -32.66
N ASN A 98 9.86 -3.11 -33.24
CA ASN A 98 11.03 -2.63 -33.94
C ASN A 98 10.57 -1.90 -35.21
N TYR A 99 10.27 -0.60 -35.10
CA TYR A 99 10.05 0.26 -36.25
C TYR A 99 11.41 0.64 -36.85
N SER A 100 12.07 -0.32 -37.48
CA SER A 100 13.20 -0.02 -38.35
C SER A 100 12.69 0.67 -39.62
N PHE A 101 12.49 1.99 -39.52
CA PHE A 101 12.40 2.85 -40.69
C PHE A 101 13.76 2.86 -41.38
N SER A 102 13.80 2.42 -42.63
CA SER A 102 14.92 2.62 -43.54
C SER A 102 15.08 4.11 -43.84
N CYS A 103 15.75 4.84 -42.95
CA CYS A 103 16.15 6.21 -43.22
C CYS A 103 17.24 6.19 -44.29
N GLY A 104 16.92 6.68 -45.49
CA GLY A 104 17.89 6.83 -46.57
C GLY A 104 19.08 7.68 -46.15
N ASN A 105 20.25 7.39 -46.73
CA ASN A 105 21.57 7.98 -46.46
C ASN A 105 21.58 9.53 -46.55
N LYS A 106 21.03 10.21 -45.55
CA LYS A 106 21.28 11.62 -45.28
C LYS A 106 22.41 11.69 -44.25
N PRO A 107 23.44 12.52 -44.46
CA PRO A 107 24.48 12.70 -43.45
C PRO A 107 23.85 13.30 -42.19
N MET A 108 23.68 12.45 -41.18
CA MET A 108 23.29 12.87 -39.83
C MET A 108 24.45 13.67 -39.26
N LYS A 109 24.27 14.98 -39.11
CA LYS A 109 25.17 15.79 -38.30
C LYS A 109 24.87 15.46 -36.84
N ASP A 110 25.86 14.92 -36.13
CA ASP A 110 25.76 14.69 -34.70
C ASP A 110 25.53 16.04 -34.00
N CYS A 111 24.29 16.27 -33.59
CA CYS A 111 23.92 17.35 -32.69
C CYS A 111 23.73 16.73 -31.32
N GLY A 112 24.82 16.26 -30.71
CA GLY A 112 24.83 15.95 -29.29
C GLY A 112 24.36 17.19 -28.54
N THR A 113 23.12 17.18 -28.05
CA THR A 113 22.67 18.17 -27.08
C THR A 113 23.45 17.86 -25.81
N GLN A 114 24.54 18.58 -25.60
CA GLN A 114 25.24 18.60 -24.32
C GLN A 114 24.24 19.14 -23.29
N THR A 115 23.49 18.26 -22.66
CA THR A 115 22.69 18.61 -21.49
C THR A 115 23.66 18.86 -20.36
N ASP A 116 23.50 19.99 -19.68
CA ASP A 116 24.25 20.26 -18.45
C ASP A 116 24.16 19.05 -17.51
N PRO A 117 25.23 18.73 -16.75
CA PRO A 117 25.17 17.69 -15.75
C PRO A 117 23.93 17.90 -14.88
N THR A 118 23.13 16.84 -14.69
CA THR A 118 21.89 16.89 -13.91
C THR A 118 22.16 17.63 -12.60
N SER A 119 21.56 18.81 -12.44
CA SER A 119 21.80 19.65 -11.27
C SER A 119 21.54 18.81 -10.02
N LEU A 120 22.56 18.71 -9.17
CA LEU A 120 22.43 18.06 -7.88
C LEU A 120 21.37 18.82 -7.08
N VAL A 121 20.43 18.06 -6.52
CA VAL A 121 19.41 18.63 -5.64
C VAL A 121 20.10 19.05 -4.35
N SER A 122 19.81 20.27 -3.90
CA SER A 122 20.24 20.76 -2.59
C SER A 122 19.09 21.41 -1.85
N ALA A 123 18.87 21.02 -0.59
CA ALA A 123 17.86 21.58 0.28
C ALA A 123 17.99 23.10 0.46
N LYS A 124 19.19 23.66 0.32
CA LYS A 124 19.42 25.12 0.39
C LYS A 124 19.00 25.86 -0.88
N ASN A 125 19.02 25.19 -2.02
CA ASN A 125 18.75 25.79 -3.32
C ASN A 125 17.30 25.57 -3.78
N LEU A 126 16.54 24.68 -3.12
CA LEU A 126 15.13 24.47 -3.41
C LEU A 126 14.30 25.67 -2.94
N ASN A 127 13.45 26.18 -3.84
CA ASN A 127 12.46 27.18 -3.44
C ASN A 127 11.34 26.52 -2.61
N ASN A 128 10.47 27.35 -2.03
CA ASN A 128 9.40 26.86 -1.16
C ASN A 128 8.39 25.94 -1.87
N LYS A 129 8.09 26.18 -3.16
CA LYS A 129 7.17 25.33 -3.93
C LYS A 129 7.77 23.94 -4.16
N ASP A 130 9.05 23.88 -4.49
CA ASP A 130 9.76 22.63 -4.71
C ASP A 130 9.89 21.83 -3.41
N LEU A 131 10.17 22.50 -2.29
CA LEU A 131 10.19 21.86 -0.96
C LEU A 131 8.83 21.25 -0.60
N ILE A 132 7.73 21.96 -0.85
CA ILE A 132 6.38 21.44 -0.63
C ILE A 132 6.11 20.24 -1.53
N PHE A 133 6.51 20.30 -2.80
CA PHE A 133 6.35 19.19 -3.73
C PHE A 133 7.13 17.94 -3.24
N TYR A 134 8.41 18.11 -2.93
CA TYR A 134 9.31 17.01 -2.58
C TYR A 134 9.06 16.43 -1.21
N THR A 135 8.68 17.24 -0.23
CA THR A 135 8.62 16.83 1.19
C THR A 135 7.22 16.92 1.80
N GLY A 136 6.30 17.66 1.17
CA GLY A 136 5.02 18.03 1.77
C GLY A 136 5.12 19.15 2.80
N LEU A 137 6.32 19.70 3.04
CA LEU A 137 6.57 20.75 4.03
C LEU A 137 7.00 22.04 3.34
N CYS A 138 6.53 23.18 3.85
CA CYS A 138 7.11 24.47 3.48
C CYS A 138 8.54 24.59 4.05
N ALA A 139 9.33 25.52 3.52
CA ALA A 139 10.72 25.71 3.93
C ALA A 139 10.85 25.95 5.44
N TYR A 140 9.99 26.78 6.03
CA TYR A 140 9.99 27.02 7.48
C TYR A 140 9.78 25.72 8.27
N SER A 141 8.74 24.95 7.95
CA SER A 141 8.44 23.69 8.63
C SER A 141 9.52 22.64 8.42
N PHE A 142 10.13 22.58 7.23
CA PHE A 142 11.25 21.67 6.94
C PHE A 142 12.44 21.97 7.86
N TRP A 143 12.89 23.23 7.91
CA TRP A 143 14.05 23.62 8.72
C TRP A 143 13.77 23.53 10.22
N LEU A 144 12.55 23.88 10.65
CA LEU A 144 12.14 23.72 12.05
C LEU A 144 12.14 22.23 12.46
N LEU A 145 11.54 21.37 11.64
CA LEU A 145 11.52 19.93 11.89
C LEU A 145 12.93 19.36 11.95
N LEU A 146 13.79 19.71 10.99
CA LEU A 146 15.19 19.29 10.99
C LEU A 146 15.90 19.70 12.28
N ARG A 147 15.77 20.96 12.71
CA ARG A 147 16.38 21.43 13.96
C ARG A 147 15.91 20.61 15.16
N VAL A 148 14.60 20.41 15.33
CA VAL A 148 14.05 19.64 16.45
C VAL A 148 14.49 18.17 16.40
N VAL A 149 14.48 17.55 15.22
CA VAL A 149 14.95 16.18 15.00
C VAL A 149 16.43 16.05 15.40
N LEU A 150 17.26 17.05 15.10
CA LEU A 150 18.67 17.03 15.48
C LEU A 150 18.91 17.25 16.98
N THR A 151 18.05 17.99 17.67
CA THR A 151 18.12 18.04 19.15
C THR A 151 17.85 16.69 19.80
N PHE A 152 17.14 15.79 19.10
CA PHE A 152 16.85 14.43 19.54
C PHE A 152 17.89 13.40 19.05
N CYS A 153 18.79 13.80 18.15
CA CYS A 153 19.75 12.92 17.49
C CYS A 153 21.17 13.23 17.99
N SER A 154 21.67 12.44 18.94
CA SER A 154 22.99 12.68 19.52
C SER A 154 24.14 12.43 18.53
N GLN A 155 23.96 11.56 17.54
CA GLN A 155 24.99 11.17 16.56
C GLN A 155 24.35 10.92 15.19
N PRO A 156 24.28 11.93 14.31
CA PRO A 156 23.78 11.73 12.95
C PRO A 156 24.74 10.87 12.13
N LEU A 157 24.23 10.22 11.09
CA LEU A 157 25.04 9.38 10.20
C LEU A 157 26.12 10.22 9.52
N ASN A 158 27.37 9.85 9.78
CA ASN A 158 28.53 10.48 9.15
C ASN A 158 28.68 9.95 7.72
N THR A 159 28.36 10.80 6.75
CA THR A 159 28.58 10.54 5.33
C THR A 159 29.14 11.81 4.66
N LYS A 160 29.59 11.70 3.41
CA LYS A 160 29.96 12.87 2.61
C LYS A 160 28.79 13.83 2.36
N LEU A 161 27.56 13.34 2.51
CA LEU A 161 26.35 14.14 2.30
C LEU A 161 25.96 14.85 3.59
N ALA A 162 25.77 16.16 3.53
CA ALA A 162 25.41 16.95 4.70
C ALA A 162 24.06 16.51 5.29
N VAL A 163 23.90 16.66 6.60
CA VAL A 163 22.73 16.13 7.34
C VAL A 163 21.38 16.66 6.83
N HIS A 164 21.32 17.93 6.42
CA HIS A 164 20.10 18.52 5.83
C HIS A 164 19.74 17.89 4.47
N GLU A 165 20.75 17.52 3.67
CA GLU A 165 20.55 16.81 2.40
C GLU A 165 20.14 15.35 2.63
N GLN A 166 20.75 14.69 3.61
CA GLN A 166 20.30 13.36 4.05
C GLN A 166 18.83 13.38 4.48
N PHE A 167 18.43 14.39 5.25
CA PHE A 167 17.05 14.56 5.70
C PHE A 167 16.09 14.82 4.52
N LEU A 168 16.46 15.68 3.58
CA LEU A 168 15.69 15.90 2.35
C LEU A 168 15.51 14.61 1.55
N LEU A 169 16.59 13.84 1.34
CA LEU A 169 16.56 12.55 0.65
C LEU A 169 15.54 11.60 1.29
N VAL A 170 15.53 11.52 2.62
CA VAL A 170 14.61 10.67 3.37
C VAL A 170 13.16 11.13 3.18
N LEU A 171 12.89 12.43 3.31
CA LEU A 171 11.54 12.97 3.11
C LEU A 171 11.05 12.80 1.67
N MET A 172 11.91 12.98 0.67
CA MET A 172 11.59 12.70 -0.74
C MET A 172 11.19 11.23 -0.95
N ARG A 173 11.92 10.29 -0.36
CA ARG A 173 11.57 8.86 -0.43
C ARG A 173 10.21 8.60 0.24
N LEU A 174 9.95 9.17 1.42
CA LEU A 174 8.70 8.95 2.14
C LEU A 174 7.49 9.56 1.42
N ARG A 175 7.65 10.75 0.83
CA ARG A 175 6.56 11.47 0.17
C ARG A 175 6.24 10.92 -1.22
N LEU A 176 7.27 10.69 -2.03
CA LEU A 176 7.12 10.40 -3.46
C LEU A 176 7.46 8.95 -3.83
N SER A 177 7.96 8.14 -2.88
CA SER A 177 8.38 6.76 -3.14
C SER A 177 9.41 6.64 -4.27
N LEU A 178 10.33 7.60 -4.40
CA LEU A 178 11.39 7.60 -5.42
C LEU A 178 12.38 6.45 -5.25
N LEU A 179 12.83 5.84 -6.35
CA LEU A 179 13.81 4.74 -6.30
C LEU A 179 15.15 5.21 -5.69
N PHE A 180 15.88 4.31 -5.04
CA PHE A 180 17.20 4.67 -4.48
C PHE A 180 18.23 5.03 -5.55
N THR A 181 18.05 4.50 -6.77
CA THR A 181 18.87 4.87 -7.94
C THR A 181 18.63 6.31 -8.37
N ASP A 182 17.37 6.77 -8.37
CA ASP A 182 17.00 8.16 -8.66
C ASP A 182 17.53 9.11 -7.57
N LEU A 183 17.34 8.75 -6.30
CA LEU A 183 17.89 9.53 -5.18
C LEU A 183 19.43 9.59 -5.25
N GLY A 184 20.11 8.49 -5.57
CA GLY A 184 21.55 8.50 -5.77
C GLY A 184 22.01 9.50 -6.84
N LYS A 185 21.34 9.52 -8.00
CA LYS A 185 21.60 10.49 -9.08
C LYS A 185 21.35 11.93 -8.63
N ARG A 186 20.23 12.21 -7.96
CA ARG A 186 19.88 13.56 -7.49
C ARG A 186 20.86 14.14 -6.48
N PHE A 187 21.35 13.31 -5.57
CA PHE A 187 22.24 13.75 -4.48
C PHE A 187 23.73 13.49 -4.75
N GLY A 188 24.08 12.95 -5.92
CA GLY A 188 25.47 12.68 -6.30
C GLY A 188 26.12 11.62 -5.43
N VAL A 189 25.33 10.67 -4.93
CA VAL A 189 25.80 9.55 -4.08
C VAL A 189 25.48 8.21 -4.74
N SER A 190 26.17 7.16 -4.30
CA SER A 190 25.85 5.81 -4.76
C SER A 190 24.44 5.38 -4.32
N ARG A 191 23.82 4.47 -5.07
CA ARG A 191 22.55 3.84 -4.69
C ARG A 191 22.61 3.21 -3.29
N THR A 192 23.74 2.59 -2.96
CA THR A 192 23.96 1.96 -1.64
C THR A 192 23.98 3.00 -0.54
N THR A 193 24.72 4.11 -0.72
CA THR A 193 24.73 5.23 0.24
C THR A 193 23.35 5.83 0.45
N ALA A 194 22.56 6.05 -0.61
CA ALA A 194 21.17 6.54 -0.47
C ALA A 194 20.30 5.56 0.35
N SER A 195 20.45 4.25 0.12
CA SER A 195 19.75 3.21 0.87
C SER A 195 20.18 3.15 2.35
N GLU A 196 21.46 3.31 2.63
CA GLU A 196 22.02 3.37 3.99
C GLU A 196 21.49 4.57 4.76
N ILE A 197 21.53 5.76 4.15
CA ILE A 197 20.95 6.99 4.71
C ILE A 197 19.47 6.76 5.07
N PHE A 198 18.67 6.25 4.13
CA PHE A 198 17.26 5.98 4.41
C PHE A 198 17.05 4.95 5.52
N THR A 199 17.83 3.88 5.52
CA THR A 199 17.73 2.81 6.52
C THR A 199 18.10 3.29 7.92
N PHE A 200 19.08 4.19 8.02
CA PHE A 200 19.48 4.83 9.27
C PHE A 200 18.39 5.78 9.80
N TRP A 201 17.92 6.73 8.97
CA TRP A 201 17.00 7.77 9.43
C TRP A 201 15.58 7.26 9.67
N ARG A 202 15.10 6.25 8.92
CA ARG A 202 13.73 5.72 9.02
C ARG A 202 13.32 5.33 10.45
N PRO A 203 14.02 4.42 11.16
CA PRO A 203 13.63 4.03 12.52
C PRO A 203 13.73 5.20 13.51
N PHE A 204 14.72 6.07 13.33
CA PHE A 204 14.89 7.26 14.17
C PHE A 204 13.73 8.23 14.03
N LEU A 205 13.34 8.59 12.80
CA LEU A 205 12.19 9.45 12.54
C LEU A 205 10.90 8.81 13.01
N ALA A 206 10.72 7.50 12.80
CA ALA A 206 9.53 6.81 13.29
C ALA A 206 9.42 6.88 14.82
N ARG A 207 10.55 6.75 15.55
CA ARG A 207 10.59 6.93 17.00
C ARG A 207 10.28 8.37 17.41
N PHE A 208 10.94 9.34 16.79
CA PHE A 208 10.69 10.76 17.03
C PHE A 208 9.21 11.13 16.85
N MET A 209 8.61 10.68 15.74
CA MET A 209 7.18 10.94 15.47
C MET A 209 6.29 10.33 16.56
N ARG A 210 6.55 9.09 16.99
CA ARG A 210 5.74 8.44 18.04
C ARG A 210 5.91 9.08 19.42
N GLU A 211 7.10 9.52 19.77
CA GLU A 211 7.38 10.01 21.13
C GLU A 211 7.11 11.51 21.30
N LYS A 212 7.25 12.31 20.23
CA LYS A 212 7.24 13.77 20.31
C LYS A 212 6.12 14.44 19.54
N VAL A 213 5.57 13.79 18.51
CA VAL A 213 4.59 14.39 17.61
C VAL A 213 3.21 13.75 17.80
N ILE A 214 3.10 12.44 17.69
CA ILE A 214 1.83 11.71 17.78
C ILE A 214 1.55 11.44 19.26
N VAL A 215 0.88 12.39 19.90
CA VAL A 215 0.53 12.33 21.32
C VAL A 215 -0.97 12.45 21.51
N TRP A 216 -1.47 11.78 22.54
CA TRP A 216 -2.86 11.94 22.95
C TRP A 216 -3.04 13.31 23.60
N LEU A 217 -3.89 14.16 23.02
CA LEU A 217 -4.09 15.51 23.52
C LEU A 217 -4.96 15.52 24.80
N PRO A 218 -4.61 16.33 25.81
CA PRO A 218 -5.46 16.52 26.98
C PRO A 218 -6.85 17.07 26.60
N ARG A 219 -7.88 16.74 27.39
CA ARG A 219 -9.27 17.18 27.13
C ARG A 219 -9.41 18.70 27.01
N ASP A 220 -8.70 19.46 27.84
CA ASP A 220 -8.75 20.93 27.79
C ASP A 220 -8.19 21.48 26.48
N THR A 221 -7.11 20.87 25.98
CA THR A 221 -6.54 21.21 24.69
C THR A 221 -7.50 20.86 23.55
N LEU A 222 -8.12 19.68 23.60
CA LEU A 222 -9.13 19.27 22.62
C LEU A 222 -10.33 20.23 22.58
N ASN A 223 -10.83 20.64 23.75
CA ASN A 223 -11.92 21.61 23.84
C ASN A 223 -11.55 22.97 23.24
N ARG A 224 -10.30 23.43 23.46
CA ARG A 224 -9.81 24.71 22.93
C ARG A 224 -9.62 24.71 21.42
N ILE A 225 -9.13 23.61 20.84
CA ILE A 225 -8.83 23.51 19.40
C ILE A 225 -10.01 23.00 18.57
N ARG A 226 -11.11 22.57 19.21
CA ARG A 226 -12.27 21.99 18.53
C ARG A 226 -12.88 23.02 17.54
N PRO A 227 -13.09 22.64 16.26
CA PRO A 227 -13.80 23.49 15.32
C PRO A 227 -15.22 23.84 15.80
N LYS A 228 -15.68 25.05 15.49
CA LYS A 228 -17.01 25.55 15.92
C LYS A 228 -18.16 24.62 15.50
N THR A 229 -18.07 24.05 14.29
CA THR A 229 -19.05 23.09 13.75
C THR A 229 -19.13 21.82 14.60
N PHE A 230 -17.98 21.25 14.97
CA PHE A 230 -17.90 20.13 15.89
C PHE A 230 -18.40 20.49 17.28
N ASN A 231 -18.13 21.69 17.78
CA ASN A 231 -18.60 22.09 19.10
C ASN A 231 -20.14 22.17 19.18
N LYS A 232 -20.78 22.59 18.08
CA LYS A 232 -22.25 22.66 17.99
C LYS A 232 -22.89 21.27 17.87
N ASN A 233 -22.37 20.43 16.98
CA ASN A 233 -23.02 19.16 16.60
C ASN A 233 -22.54 17.97 17.42
N TYR A 234 -21.28 18.00 17.89
CA TYR A 234 -20.59 16.90 18.55
C TYR A 234 -19.73 17.39 19.74
N PRO A 235 -20.32 18.06 20.76
CA PRO A 235 -19.57 18.69 21.86
C PRO A 235 -18.77 17.72 22.72
N LYS A 236 -19.07 16.42 22.65
CA LYS A 236 -18.36 15.37 23.39
C LYS A 236 -17.33 14.62 22.54
N ALA A 237 -17.19 14.95 21.26
CA ALA A 237 -16.21 14.30 20.39
C ALA A 237 -14.78 14.64 20.84
N THR A 238 -14.02 13.60 21.16
CA THR A 238 -12.60 13.67 21.53
C THR A 238 -11.71 13.27 20.36
N CYS A 239 -12.14 12.29 19.58
CA CYS A 239 -11.41 11.79 18.44
C CYS A 239 -12.32 11.24 17.35
N ILE A 240 -11.76 11.12 16.16
CA ILE A 240 -12.34 10.45 15.00
C ILE A 240 -11.34 9.34 14.64
N ILE A 241 -11.85 8.12 14.55
CA ILE A 241 -11.05 6.95 14.21
C ILE A 241 -11.43 6.46 12.82
N ASP A 242 -10.44 5.95 12.10
CA ASP A 242 -10.65 5.31 10.80
C ASP A 242 -9.54 4.29 10.53
N CYS A 243 -9.89 3.23 9.81
CA CYS A 243 -8.96 2.20 9.38
C CYS A 243 -8.53 2.48 7.94
N THR A 244 -7.25 2.77 7.73
CA THR A 244 -6.70 2.93 6.37
C THR A 244 -5.92 1.69 5.94
N GLU A 245 -5.95 1.41 4.65
CA GLU A 245 -5.18 0.34 4.01
C GLU A 245 -4.07 0.89 3.12
N VAL A 246 -2.87 0.33 3.29
CA VAL A 246 -1.68 0.65 2.50
C VAL A 246 -1.37 -0.54 1.60
N PHE A 247 -1.29 -0.31 0.29
CA PHE A 247 -0.92 -1.34 -0.68
C PHE A 247 0.52 -1.80 -0.45
N VAL A 248 0.72 -3.12 -0.53
CA VAL A 248 2.06 -3.72 -0.47
C VAL A 248 2.27 -4.73 -1.58
N GLN A 249 3.53 -4.91 -1.94
CA GLN A 249 3.93 -5.94 -2.88
C GLN A 249 3.46 -7.31 -2.39
N ARG A 250 3.01 -8.14 -3.34
CA ARG A 250 2.52 -9.49 -3.07
C ARG A 250 3.59 -10.31 -2.35
N PRO A 251 3.34 -10.76 -1.11
CA PRO A 251 4.32 -11.57 -0.39
C PRO A 251 4.60 -12.89 -1.12
N LYS A 252 5.86 -13.33 -1.12
CA LYS A 252 6.25 -14.64 -1.66
C LYS A 252 5.69 -15.80 -0.82
N ASN A 253 5.73 -15.65 0.50
CA ASN A 253 5.17 -16.63 1.43
C ASN A 253 3.63 -16.64 1.36
N LEU A 254 3.04 -17.82 1.14
CA LEU A 254 1.60 -17.99 0.93
C LEU A 254 0.77 -17.64 2.18
N ARG A 255 1.25 -17.95 3.39
CA ARG A 255 0.58 -17.58 4.64
C ARG A 255 0.53 -16.07 4.80
N LYS A 256 1.67 -15.39 4.65
CA LYS A 256 1.75 -13.91 4.70
C LYS A 256 0.89 -13.27 3.60
N ARG A 257 0.85 -13.86 2.40
CA ARG A 257 0.01 -13.41 1.30
C ARG A 257 -1.48 -13.53 1.62
N SER A 258 -1.92 -14.63 2.23
CA SER A 258 -3.31 -14.80 2.65
C SER A 258 -3.70 -13.81 3.76
N LEU A 259 -2.82 -13.61 4.76
CA LEU A 259 -3.07 -12.69 5.87
C LEU A 259 -3.13 -11.22 5.43
N THR A 260 -2.33 -10.84 4.45
CA THR A 260 -2.30 -9.46 3.93
C THR A 260 -3.31 -9.22 2.82
N TYR A 261 -4.02 -10.25 2.32
CA TYR A 261 -4.97 -10.04 1.24
C TYR A 261 -6.24 -9.36 1.76
N SER A 262 -6.51 -8.16 1.25
CA SER A 262 -7.76 -7.45 1.48
C SER A 262 -8.75 -7.80 0.38
N ASN A 263 -9.88 -8.40 0.77
CA ASN A 263 -10.97 -8.68 -0.15
C ASN A 263 -11.57 -7.39 -0.71
N TYR A 264 -11.61 -6.32 0.10
CA TYR A 264 -12.17 -5.03 -0.31
C TYR A 264 -11.30 -4.33 -1.36
N LYS A 265 -9.98 -4.39 -1.23
CA LYS A 265 -9.05 -3.77 -2.18
C LYS A 265 -8.62 -4.69 -3.32
N HIS A 266 -9.01 -5.97 -3.28
CA HIS A 266 -8.55 -7.02 -4.20
C HIS A 266 -7.02 -7.05 -4.34
N HIS A 267 -6.30 -6.75 -3.24
CA HIS A 267 -4.85 -6.64 -3.24
C HIS A 267 -4.27 -6.99 -1.86
N ASN A 268 -2.96 -7.27 -1.82
CA ASN A 268 -2.23 -7.34 -0.57
C ASN A 268 -2.05 -5.93 0.03
N THR A 269 -2.53 -5.75 1.26
CA THR A 269 -2.46 -4.51 2.01
C THR A 269 -2.03 -4.78 3.46
N TYR A 270 -1.50 -3.75 4.10
CA TYR A 270 -1.53 -3.63 5.56
C TYR A 270 -2.59 -2.61 5.94
N LYS A 271 -3.31 -2.91 7.01
CA LYS A 271 -4.33 -2.05 7.60
C LYS A 271 -3.79 -1.42 8.89
N LEU A 272 -4.17 -0.19 9.17
CA LEU A 272 -3.86 0.48 10.43
C LEU A 272 -5.01 1.39 10.84
N LEU A 273 -5.23 1.50 12.14
CA LEU A 273 -6.16 2.47 12.71
C LEU A 273 -5.40 3.75 13.01
N TYR A 274 -5.90 4.86 12.47
CA TYR A 274 -5.46 6.18 12.86
C TYR A 274 -6.57 6.89 13.62
N CYS A 275 -6.17 7.74 14.55
CA CYS A 275 -7.05 8.50 15.40
C CYS A 275 -6.63 9.96 15.34
N ILE A 276 -7.58 10.81 14.93
CA ILE A 276 -7.37 12.26 14.82
C ILE A 276 -8.26 13.00 15.80
N ALA A 277 -7.78 14.15 16.29
CA ALA A 277 -8.63 15.11 16.97
C ALA A 277 -9.60 15.76 15.97
N PRO A 278 -10.70 16.39 16.42
CA PRO A 278 -11.68 17.05 15.54
C PRO A 278 -11.11 18.13 14.61
N ASN A 279 -9.93 18.67 14.91
CA ASN A 279 -9.23 19.65 14.07
C ASN A 279 -8.28 19.00 13.04
N GLY A 280 -8.20 17.66 12.98
CA GLY A 280 -7.33 16.91 12.08
C GLY A 280 -5.95 16.55 12.65
N TYR A 281 -5.64 16.90 13.90
CA TYR A 281 -4.36 16.52 14.52
C TYR A 281 -4.28 15.01 14.76
N VAL A 282 -3.24 14.35 14.28
CA VAL A 282 -3.04 12.90 14.49
C VAL A 282 -2.60 12.62 15.92
N MET A 283 -3.45 11.96 16.70
CA MET A 283 -3.21 11.65 18.11
C MET A 283 -2.70 10.24 18.35
N PHE A 284 -3.06 9.29 17.48
CA PHE A 284 -2.65 7.90 17.63
C PHE A 284 -2.61 7.19 16.27
N VAL A 285 -1.65 6.27 16.15
CA VAL A 285 -1.49 5.37 15.00
C VAL A 285 -1.18 3.98 15.53
N SER A 286 -1.98 2.99 15.16
CA SER A 286 -1.82 1.62 15.64
C SER A 286 -0.60 0.91 15.03
N LYS A 287 -0.27 -0.27 15.58
CA LYS A 287 0.54 -1.27 14.85
C LYS A 287 -0.20 -1.69 13.57
N LEU A 288 0.56 -2.21 12.60
CA LEU A 288 0.02 -2.70 11.33
C LEU A 288 -0.67 -4.06 11.52
N PHE A 289 -1.83 -4.21 10.89
CA PHE A 289 -2.57 -5.45 10.77
C PHE A 289 -2.55 -5.93 9.31
N GLY A 290 -2.67 -7.23 9.06
CA GLY A 290 -2.83 -7.72 7.69
C GLY A 290 -4.15 -7.22 7.08
N GLY A 291 -4.18 -6.98 5.76
CA GLY A 291 -5.38 -6.51 5.05
C GLY A 291 -6.64 -7.37 5.23
N ARG A 292 -6.50 -8.61 5.68
CA ARG A 292 -7.63 -9.49 6.03
C ARG A 292 -8.34 -9.09 7.33
N ALA A 293 -7.68 -8.36 8.22
CA ALA A 293 -8.26 -7.93 9.49
C ALA A 293 -9.45 -6.98 9.25
N SER A 294 -10.55 -7.20 9.98
CA SER A 294 -11.72 -6.32 9.90
C SER A 294 -11.53 -5.07 10.76
N ASP A 295 -12.16 -3.98 10.37
CA ASP A 295 -12.08 -2.70 11.08
C ASP A 295 -12.68 -2.81 12.48
N ASN A 296 -13.77 -3.59 12.62
CA ASN A 296 -14.38 -3.88 13.91
C ASN A 296 -13.40 -4.64 14.83
N PHE A 297 -12.72 -5.67 14.32
CA PHE A 297 -11.72 -6.40 15.09
C PHE A 297 -10.60 -5.49 15.59
N ILE A 298 -10.06 -4.62 14.72
CA ILE A 298 -8.98 -3.70 15.08
C ILE A 298 -9.47 -2.70 16.14
N THR A 299 -10.66 -2.13 15.94
CA THR A 299 -11.22 -1.12 16.85
C THR A 299 -11.48 -1.69 18.24
N LEU A 300 -12.05 -2.90 18.34
CA LEU A 300 -12.28 -3.59 19.61
C LEU A 300 -10.97 -3.98 20.30
N LEU A 301 -10.01 -4.54 19.56
CA LEU A 301 -8.71 -4.93 20.10
C LEU A 301 -7.96 -3.75 20.71
N LEU A 302 -8.14 -2.56 20.15
CA LEU A 302 -7.50 -1.32 20.61
C LEU A 302 -8.36 -0.54 21.63
N ALA A 303 -9.48 -1.11 22.11
CA ALA A 303 -10.37 -0.54 23.11
C ALA A 303 -10.95 0.85 22.73
N PHE A 304 -11.25 1.06 21.45
CA PHE A 304 -11.93 2.27 20.96
C PHE A 304 -13.47 2.10 20.87
N LEU A 305 -13.98 0.87 20.99
CA LEU A 305 -15.39 0.48 21.08
C LEU A 305 -15.57 -0.46 22.27
#